data_AF-A0A965FQ69-F1
#
_entry.id   AF-A0A965FQ69-F1
#
_cell.length_a   1.000
_cell.length_b   1.000
_cell.length_c   1.000
_cell.angle_alpha   90.00
_cell.angle_beta   90.00
_cell.angle_gamma   90.00
#
_symmetry.space_group_name_H-M   'P 1'
#
loop_
_entity.id
_entity.type
_entity.pdbx_description
1 polymer ?
#
loop_
_entity_poly.entity_id
_entity_poly.type
_entity_poly.pdbx_seq_one_letter_code
_entity_poly.pdbx_strand_id
1 'polypeptide(L)'
;MVTMQRNASKNAVSTEKKLNSGMDQRGNQLREEFSRQFLHGMSDRIQSDFGPKQLERFLNNKFEFFLEAMGKQGLLRLERGKGPGDQDYQTRYNGTATIEIVSPIAPYGVVTLEKLMRERNLHVTRSLHPMMSVSFDREEKLISISAPDPEKQIYDYIYIQFESDGSPEKLKELETAISRHMLAVQCSFKDQSSILDKLEEIKNRLSEQQNLSEEDVIEWQQLCDWLKKDNFSFFGYCSFSRKKSVSDQAFELQKSSGLGILSDTYLDQDGNQMSEVLKAHLWRNQQSTFPFKLDRVAITSPLLRFENLMRLGLQLPSGSSPESDPEQVEHVFLGLLRSSSLNVKNTETPLIHRKMKSIFQNKRMLPNSYDYNEVVRIFGATPKFEMFRSTPDELLQMVEDMFSVHDPNRIHCFRIKTK
;
A
#
# COMPACT_ATOMS: atom_id res chain seq x y z
N MET A 1 -50.25 -16.92 -32.06
CA MET A 1 -51.32 -16.82 -33.08
C MET A 1 -50.79 -15.89 -34.17
N VAL A 2 -50.59 -16.41 -35.39
CA VAL A 2 -50.45 -15.68 -36.68
C VAL A 2 -49.17 -14.81 -36.84
N THR A 3 -48.33 -14.84 -37.88
CA THR A 3 -48.20 -15.64 -39.11
C THR A 3 -46.79 -15.46 -39.70
N MET A 4 -46.38 -16.52 -40.38
CA MET A 4 -45.28 -16.77 -41.31
C MET A 4 -44.87 -15.68 -42.34
N GLN A 5 -43.58 -15.79 -42.72
CA GLN A 5 -43.03 -15.98 -44.09
C GLN A 5 -42.23 -14.86 -44.81
N ARG A 6 -40.94 -15.20 -44.97
CA ARG A 6 -40.12 -15.32 -46.21
C ARG A 6 -39.49 -14.09 -46.90
N ASN A 7 -38.19 -14.33 -47.14
CA ASN A 7 -37.33 -13.92 -48.25
C ASN A 7 -36.63 -12.54 -48.21
N ALA A 8 -35.34 -12.57 -47.86
CA ALA A 8 -34.29 -11.87 -48.61
C ALA A 8 -32.89 -12.48 -48.31
N SER A 9 -32.70 -13.77 -48.63
CA SER A 9 -31.36 -14.37 -48.74
C SER A 9 -30.65 -13.79 -49.97
N LYS A 10 -29.89 -12.70 -49.78
CA LYS A 10 -28.75 -12.28 -50.63
C LYS A 10 -27.93 -11.10 -50.07
N ASN A 11 -28.36 -10.44 -48.98
CA ASN A 11 -27.60 -9.36 -48.31
C ASN A 11 -26.91 -9.76 -46.98
N ALA A 12 -27.10 -11.00 -46.49
CA ALA A 12 -26.46 -11.44 -45.24
C ALA A 12 -24.95 -11.67 -45.40
N VAL A 13 -24.51 -12.20 -46.55
CA VAL A 13 -23.10 -12.58 -46.78
C VAL A 13 -22.16 -11.37 -46.95
N SER A 14 -22.65 -10.24 -47.46
CA SER A 14 -21.86 -9.00 -47.59
C SER A 14 -21.79 -8.20 -46.29
N THR A 15 -22.81 -8.31 -45.44
CA THR A 15 -22.87 -7.64 -44.13
C THR A 15 -22.06 -8.42 -43.11
N GLU A 16 -22.12 -9.77 -43.10
CA GLU A 16 -21.25 -10.64 -42.29
C GLU A 16 -19.78 -10.54 -42.68
N LYS A 17 -19.43 -10.44 -43.97
CA LYS A 17 -18.04 -10.18 -44.40
C LYS A 17 -17.53 -8.81 -43.98
N LYS A 18 -18.38 -7.77 -43.97
CA LYS A 18 -18.01 -6.42 -43.51
C LYS A 18 -17.93 -6.32 -41.98
N LEU A 19 -18.77 -7.05 -41.24
CA LEU A 19 -18.71 -7.18 -39.78
C LEU A 19 -17.48 -7.99 -39.36
N ASN A 20 -17.18 -9.11 -40.02
CA ASN A 20 -15.96 -9.88 -39.76
C ASN A 20 -14.69 -9.15 -40.20
N SER A 21 -14.69 -8.42 -41.33
CA SER A 21 -13.53 -7.60 -41.73
C SER A 21 -13.32 -6.40 -40.79
N GLY A 22 -14.41 -5.81 -40.28
CA GLY A 22 -14.34 -4.72 -39.30
C GLY A 22 -13.88 -5.19 -37.92
N MET A 23 -14.29 -6.38 -37.48
CA MET A 23 -13.80 -7.00 -36.24
C MET A 23 -12.33 -7.41 -36.35
N ASP A 24 -11.90 -7.97 -37.48
CA ASP A 24 -10.51 -8.32 -37.74
C ASP A 24 -9.62 -7.06 -37.87
N GLN A 25 -10.10 -6.00 -38.53
CA GLN A 25 -9.39 -4.71 -38.58
C GLN A 25 -9.28 -4.04 -37.21
N ARG A 26 -10.34 -4.03 -36.40
CA ARG A 26 -10.32 -3.47 -35.03
C ARG A 26 -9.37 -4.26 -34.13
N GLY A 27 -9.39 -5.59 -34.21
CA GLY A 27 -8.45 -6.45 -33.47
C GLY A 27 -7.00 -6.20 -33.87
N ASN A 28 -6.72 -6.07 -35.17
CA ASN A 28 -5.37 -5.75 -35.66
C ASN A 28 -4.90 -4.36 -35.22
N GLN A 29 -5.78 -3.35 -35.24
CA GLN A 29 -5.47 -2.00 -34.74
C GLN A 29 -5.12 -2.02 -33.25
N LEU A 30 -5.98 -2.62 -32.42
CA LEU A 30 -5.76 -2.73 -30.98
C LEU A 30 -4.45 -3.47 -30.65
N ARG A 31 -4.13 -4.50 -31.42
CA ARG A 31 -2.87 -5.25 -31.26
C ARG A 31 -1.64 -4.38 -31.58
N GLU A 32 -1.71 -3.56 -32.63
CA GLU A 32 -0.62 -2.63 -32.96
C GLU A 32 -0.44 -1.56 -31.88
N GLU A 33 -1.55 -0.96 -31.43
CA GLU A 33 -1.57 0.02 -30.37
C GLU A 33 -0.99 -0.54 -29.06
N PHE A 34 -1.43 -1.74 -28.65
CA PHE A 34 -0.90 -2.47 -27.50
C PHE A 34 0.60 -2.73 -27.65
N SER A 35 1.02 -3.30 -28.79
CA SER A 35 2.41 -3.66 -29.03
C SER A 35 3.32 -2.43 -28.95
N ARG A 36 2.86 -1.29 -29.45
CA ARG A 36 3.59 -0.01 -29.36
C ARG A 36 3.81 0.42 -27.91
N GLN A 37 2.76 0.36 -27.07
CA GLN A 37 2.89 0.73 -25.65
C GLN A 37 3.75 -0.28 -24.88
N PHE A 38 3.58 -1.57 -25.16
CA PHE A 38 4.34 -2.62 -24.50
C PHE A 38 5.84 -2.52 -24.82
N LEU A 39 6.19 -2.29 -26.08
CA LEU A 39 7.58 -2.10 -26.52
C LEU A 39 8.18 -0.81 -25.96
N HIS A 40 7.40 0.26 -25.82
CA HIS A 40 7.88 1.48 -25.16
C HIS A 40 8.26 1.23 -23.68
N GLY A 41 7.61 0.27 -23.02
CA GLY A 41 7.99 -0.18 -21.68
C GLY A 41 9.19 -1.12 -21.64
N MET A 42 9.71 -1.57 -22.79
CA MET A 42 10.90 -2.42 -22.88
C MET A 42 12.14 -1.62 -23.24
N SER A 43 13.22 -1.76 -22.48
CA SER A 43 14.54 -1.25 -22.90
C SER A 43 15.06 -1.96 -24.16
N ASP A 44 15.89 -1.28 -24.96
CA ASP A 44 16.53 -1.86 -26.15
C ASP A 44 17.28 -3.16 -25.86
N ARG A 45 17.87 -3.26 -24.67
CA ARG A 45 18.55 -4.48 -24.20
C ARG A 45 17.59 -5.66 -24.07
N ILE A 46 16.42 -5.43 -23.47
CA ILE A 46 15.37 -6.46 -23.33
C ILE A 46 14.83 -6.86 -24.70
N GLN A 47 14.62 -5.89 -25.60
CA GLN A 47 14.13 -6.16 -26.95
C GLN A 47 15.14 -7.01 -27.75
N SER A 48 16.44 -6.73 -27.58
CA SER A 48 17.53 -7.45 -28.25
C SER A 48 17.68 -8.91 -27.80
N ASP A 49 17.11 -9.30 -26.65
CA ASP A 49 17.08 -10.70 -26.21
C ASP A 49 16.13 -11.56 -27.07
N PHE A 50 15.22 -10.95 -27.83
CA PHE A 50 14.23 -11.66 -28.64
C PHE A 50 14.63 -11.70 -30.12
N GLY A 51 14.48 -12.87 -30.74
CA GLY A 51 14.39 -12.93 -32.20
C GLY A 51 13.08 -12.29 -32.70
N PRO A 52 13.02 -11.72 -33.92
CA PRO A 52 11.84 -11.00 -34.41
C PRO A 52 10.52 -11.79 -34.30
N LYS A 53 10.53 -13.08 -34.69
CA LYS A 53 9.37 -13.97 -34.58
C LYS A 53 9.00 -14.32 -33.13
N GLN A 54 10.00 -14.38 -32.24
CA GLN A 54 9.78 -14.67 -30.83
C GLN A 54 9.16 -13.47 -30.12
N LEU A 55 9.60 -12.25 -30.46
CA LEU A 55 9.03 -11.00 -29.96
C LEU A 55 7.57 -10.85 -30.40
N GLU A 56 7.28 -11.10 -31.67
CA GLU A 56 5.91 -11.06 -32.21
C GLU A 56 5.00 -12.06 -31.46
N ARG A 57 5.44 -13.32 -31.29
CA ARG A 57 4.70 -14.32 -30.53
C ARG A 57 4.50 -13.91 -29.07
N PHE A 58 5.54 -13.34 -28.45
CA PHE A 58 5.48 -12.85 -27.08
C PHE A 58 4.40 -11.75 -26.95
N LEU A 59 4.46 -10.72 -27.79
CA LEU A 59 3.49 -9.61 -27.78
C LEU A 59 2.07 -10.08 -28.06
N ASN A 60 1.87 -11.01 -29.00
CA ASN A 60 0.55 -11.57 -29.28
C ASN A 60 -0.03 -12.28 -28.05
N ASN A 61 0.77 -13.10 -27.36
CA ASN A 61 0.32 -13.77 -26.13
C ASN A 61 -0.04 -12.76 -25.03
N LYS A 62 0.73 -11.67 -24.88
CA LYS A 62 0.43 -10.60 -23.91
C LYS A 62 -0.83 -9.83 -24.28
N PHE A 63 -1.05 -9.59 -25.56
CA PHE A 63 -2.26 -8.92 -26.04
C PHE A 63 -3.53 -9.74 -25.76
N GLU A 64 -3.50 -11.05 -26.02
CA GLU A 64 -4.63 -11.95 -25.69
C GLU A 64 -4.95 -11.95 -24.19
N PHE A 65 -3.92 -12.02 -23.33
CA PHE A 65 -4.10 -11.91 -21.88
C PHE A 65 -4.67 -10.55 -21.47
N PHE A 66 -4.20 -9.47 -22.09
CA PHE A 66 -4.70 -8.12 -21.84
C PHE A 66 -6.19 -8.00 -22.17
N LEU A 67 -6.63 -8.52 -23.33
CA LEU A 67 -8.04 -8.51 -23.71
C LEU A 67 -8.91 -9.32 -22.74
N GLU A 68 -8.44 -10.50 -22.31
CA GLU A 68 -9.13 -11.30 -21.29
C GLU A 68 -9.27 -10.51 -19.98
N ALA A 69 -8.21 -9.84 -19.56
CA ALA A 69 -8.20 -9.04 -18.33
C ALA A 69 -9.13 -7.83 -18.41
N MET A 70 -9.22 -7.16 -19.56
CA MET A 70 -10.19 -6.05 -19.74
C MET A 70 -11.62 -6.52 -19.53
N GLY A 71 -11.98 -7.70 -20.04
CA GLY A 71 -13.32 -8.27 -19.85
C GLY A 71 -13.65 -8.65 -18.40
N LYS A 72 -12.65 -8.78 -17.53
CA LYS A 72 -12.77 -9.10 -16.10
C LYS A 72 -12.44 -7.93 -15.17
N GLN A 73 -12.16 -6.75 -15.73
CA GLN A 73 -11.68 -5.56 -15.01
C GLN A 73 -10.39 -5.80 -14.20
N GLY A 74 -9.58 -6.75 -14.66
CA GLY A 74 -8.32 -7.14 -14.05
C GLY A 74 -8.17 -8.66 -13.99
N LEU A 75 -6.94 -9.14 -14.09
CA LEU A 75 -6.64 -10.57 -14.06
C LEU A 75 -5.23 -10.80 -13.55
N LEU A 76 -5.08 -11.81 -12.71
CA LEU A 76 -3.80 -12.42 -12.33
C LEU A 76 -3.73 -13.79 -12.99
N ARG A 77 -2.56 -14.12 -13.52
CA ARG A 77 -2.26 -15.47 -13.96
C ARG A 77 -0.84 -15.85 -13.54
N LEU A 78 -0.73 -17.01 -12.90
CA LEU A 78 0.54 -17.63 -12.60
C LEU A 78 0.67 -18.91 -13.42
N GLU A 79 1.63 -18.95 -14.35
CA GLU A 79 1.85 -20.09 -15.23
C GLU A 79 3.22 -20.71 -14.99
N ARG A 80 3.26 -22.04 -15.07
CA ARG A 80 4.53 -22.77 -15.16
C ARG A 80 5.12 -22.54 -16.55
N GLY A 81 6.36 -22.07 -16.60
CA GLY A 81 7.14 -21.90 -17.82
C GLY A 81 7.83 -23.20 -18.26
N LYS A 82 8.98 -23.07 -18.95
CA LYS A 82 9.77 -24.23 -19.40
C LYS A 82 10.19 -25.08 -18.20
N GLY A 83 10.01 -26.39 -18.28
CA GLY A 83 10.43 -27.33 -17.25
C GLY A 83 11.95 -27.58 -17.28
N PRO A 84 12.52 -28.22 -16.24
CA PRO A 84 13.94 -28.58 -16.19
C PRO A 84 14.43 -29.48 -17.35
N GLY A 85 13.52 -30.06 -18.14
CA GLY A 85 13.81 -30.94 -19.29
C GLY A 85 13.63 -30.30 -20.68
N ASP A 86 13.11 -29.08 -20.80
CA ASP A 86 12.90 -28.36 -22.08
C ASP A 86 14.07 -27.41 -22.40
N GLN A 87 15.29 -27.86 -22.11
CA GLN A 87 16.48 -27.02 -22.16
C GLN A 87 16.90 -26.72 -23.60
N ASP A 88 17.10 -25.42 -23.89
CA ASP A 88 18.17 -25.02 -24.80
C ASP A 88 19.46 -24.97 -23.98
N TYR A 89 20.60 -25.41 -24.53
CA TYR A 89 21.93 -25.35 -23.89
C TYR A 89 22.35 -23.93 -23.40
N GLN A 90 21.54 -22.90 -23.69
CA GLN A 90 21.75 -21.51 -23.31
C GLN A 90 21.00 -21.07 -22.03
N THR A 91 20.01 -21.83 -21.53
CA THR A 91 19.30 -21.46 -20.30
C THR A 91 20.05 -21.90 -19.05
N ARG A 92 20.49 -20.94 -18.22
CA ARG A 92 21.27 -21.17 -16.99
C ARG A 92 20.45 -21.69 -15.79
N TYR A 93 19.16 -21.96 -15.94
CA TYR A 93 18.22 -22.11 -14.82
C TYR A 93 17.40 -23.40 -14.90
N ASN A 94 17.17 -24.03 -13.74
CA ASN A 94 16.38 -25.27 -13.60
C ASN A 94 14.87 -24.99 -13.58
N GLY A 95 14.34 -24.57 -14.73
CA GLY A 95 12.91 -24.29 -14.91
C GLY A 95 12.52 -22.83 -14.61
N THR A 96 11.39 -22.41 -15.16
CA THR A 96 10.88 -21.04 -15.01
C THR A 96 9.38 -21.03 -14.73
N ALA A 97 8.89 -19.95 -14.12
CA ALA A 97 7.48 -19.64 -14.02
C ALA A 97 7.26 -18.14 -14.32
N THR A 98 6.03 -17.79 -14.66
CA THR A 98 5.66 -16.42 -15.04
C THR A 98 4.43 -15.96 -14.27
N ILE A 99 4.49 -14.74 -13.77
CA ILE A 99 3.37 -13.97 -13.20
C ILE A 99 2.96 -12.95 -14.24
N GLU A 100 1.66 -12.89 -14.55
CA GLU A 100 1.06 -11.86 -15.38
C GLU A 100 -0.09 -11.22 -14.63
N ILE A 101 -0.08 -9.90 -14.52
CA ILE A 101 -1.12 -9.13 -13.84
C ILE A 101 -1.49 -7.98 -14.75
N VAL A 102 -2.78 -7.84 -15.02
CA VAL A 102 -3.34 -6.63 -15.60
C VAL A 102 -4.35 -6.09 -14.62
N SER A 103 -4.17 -4.85 -14.20
CA SER A 103 -5.07 -4.21 -13.23
C SER A 103 -5.12 -2.69 -13.46
N PRO A 104 -6.18 -2.00 -13.01
CA PRO A 104 -6.17 -0.55 -12.94
C PRO A 104 -4.92 -0.06 -12.20
N ILE A 105 -4.34 1.05 -12.66
CA ILE A 105 -3.11 1.59 -12.06
C ILE A 105 -3.34 1.87 -10.57
N ALA A 106 -2.43 1.40 -9.74
CA ALA A 106 -2.39 1.71 -8.33
C ALA A 106 -0.92 1.82 -7.89
N PRO A 107 -0.54 2.85 -7.10
CA PRO A 107 0.79 2.96 -6.56
C PRO A 107 1.19 1.71 -5.77
N TYR A 108 2.47 1.41 -5.79
CA TYR A 108 3.09 0.32 -5.02
C TYR A 108 2.87 -1.10 -5.52
N GLY A 109 2.14 -1.35 -6.61
CA GLY A 109 1.94 -2.70 -7.16
C GLY A 109 3.25 -3.45 -7.44
N VAL A 110 4.07 -2.92 -8.35
CA VAL A 110 5.36 -3.53 -8.75
C VAL A 110 6.31 -3.71 -7.56
N VAL A 111 6.54 -2.66 -6.76
CA VAL A 111 7.42 -2.73 -5.57
C VAL A 111 6.94 -3.74 -4.52
N THR A 112 5.62 -3.89 -4.34
CA THR A 112 5.05 -4.89 -3.43
C THR A 112 5.37 -6.30 -3.93
N LEU A 113 5.22 -6.55 -5.23
CA LEU A 113 5.54 -7.85 -5.83
C LEU A 113 7.04 -8.14 -5.76
N GLU A 114 7.90 -7.18 -6.10
CA GLU A 114 9.35 -7.35 -6.00
C GLU A 114 9.79 -7.70 -4.57
N LYS A 115 9.18 -7.07 -3.57
CA LYS A 115 9.43 -7.39 -2.16
C LYS A 115 8.94 -8.80 -1.81
N LEU A 116 7.76 -9.20 -2.27
CA LEU A 116 7.24 -10.56 -2.09
C LEU A 116 8.16 -11.62 -2.69
N MET A 117 8.62 -11.40 -3.93
CA MET A 117 9.55 -12.30 -4.60
C MET A 117 10.86 -12.44 -3.81
N ARG A 118 11.40 -11.32 -3.30
CA ARG A 118 12.63 -11.31 -2.50
C ARG A 118 12.47 -12.06 -1.17
N GLU A 119 11.39 -11.86 -0.44
CA GLU A 119 11.12 -12.54 0.84
C GLU A 119 10.97 -14.06 0.68
N ARG A 120 10.49 -14.50 -0.48
CA ARG A 120 10.39 -15.92 -0.83
C ARG A 120 11.65 -16.48 -1.51
N ASN A 121 12.73 -15.71 -1.59
CA ASN A 121 13.98 -16.06 -2.27
C ASN A 121 13.78 -16.50 -3.74
N LEU A 122 12.81 -15.91 -4.43
CA LEU A 122 12.53 -16.19 -5.84
C LEU A 122 13.40 -15.30 -6.73
N HIS A 123 14.27 -15.92 -7.52
CA HIS A 123 15.15 -15.18 -8.43
C HIS A 123 14.38 -14.71 -9.67
N VAL A 124 14.13 -13.41 -9.76
CA VAL A 124 13.50 -12.77 -10.92
C VAL A 124 14.51 -12.70 -12.07
N THR A 125 14.17 -13.30 -13.21
CA THR A 125 15.00 -13.34 -14.42
C THR A 125 14.57 -12.31 -15.45
N ARG A 126 13.30 -11.88 -15.42
CA ARG A 126 12.76 -10.81 -16.27
C ARG A 126 11.61 -10.10 -15.56
N SER A 127 11.54 -8.78 -15.67
CA SER A 127 10.43 -7.97 -15.16
C SER A 127 10.08 -6.89 -16.17
N LEU A 128 8.78 -6.75 -16.47
CA LEU A 128 8.22 -5.81 -17.44
C LEU A 128 6.93 -5.25 -16.86
N HIS A 129 6.74 -3.95 -16.91
CA HIS A 129 5.58 -3.28 -16.32
C HIS A 129 5.10 -2.08 -17.16
N PRO A 130 4.75 -2.27 -18.45
CA PRO A 130 4.21 -1.19 -19.25
C PRO A 130 2.85 -0.74 -18.72
N MET A 131 2.66 0.57 -18.68
CA MET A 131 1.38 1.21 -18.40
C MET A 131 0.77 1.72 -19.70
N MET A 132 -0.56 1.65 -19.80
CA MET A 132 -1.28 2.10 -20.99
C MET A 132 -2.66 2.64 -20.64
N SER A 133 -3.08 3.69 -21.34
CA SER A 133 -4.44 4.22 -21.24
C SER A 133 -5.37 3.49 -22.19
N VAL A 134 -6.54 3.13 -21.70
CA VAL A 134 -7.59 2.45 -22.46
C VAL A 134 -8.82 3.34 -22.60
N SER A 135 -9.62 3.08 -23.63
CA SER A 135 -10.94 3.68 -23.78
C SER A 135 -11.94 2.63 -24.22
N PHE A 136 -13.15 2.73 -23.68
CA PHE A 136 -14.25 1.82 -23.94
C PHE A 136 -15.37 2.54 -24.69
N ASP A 137 -16.09 1.82 -25.55
CA ASP A 137 -17.35 2.31 -26.11
C ASP A 137 -18.49 2.20 -25.09
N ARG A 138 -19.70 2.60 -25.51
CA ARG A 138 -20.91 2.58 -24.67
C ARG A 138 -21.35 1.16 -24.28
N GLU A 139 -20.83 0.13 -24.94
CA GLU A 139 -21.10 -1.28 -24.64
C GLU A 139 -19.97 -1.92 -23.81
N GLU A 140 -19.11 -1.10 -23.19
CA GLU A 140 -17.93 -1.52 -22.43
C GLU A 140 -16.91 -2.33 -23.24
N LYS A 141 -16.90 -2.21 -24.57
CA LYS A 141 -15.89 -2.85 -25.40
C LYS A 141 -14.70 -1.92 -25.63
N LEU A 142 -13.50 -2.47 -25.46
CA LEU A 142 -12.25 -1.75 -25.69
C LEU A 142 -12.18 -1.22 -27.14
N ILE A 143 -11.99 0.09 -27.31
CA ILE A 143 -11.90 0.75 -28.63
C ILE A 143 -10.49 1.25 -28.97
N SER A 144 -9.68 1.61 -27.98
CA SER A 144 -8.33 2.12 -28.23
C SER A 144 -7.39 1.89 -27.04
N ILE A 145 -6.11 1.72 -27.35
CA ILE A 145 -5.00 1.66 -26.41
C ILE A 145 -4.01 2.78 -26.78
N SER A 146 -3.56 3.53 -25.78
CA SER A 146 -2.70 4.69 -25.99
C SER A 146 -1.66 4.84 -24.89
N ALA A 147 -0.72 5.76 -25.10
CA ALA A 147 0.24 6.12 -24.07
C ALA A 147 -0.47 6.59 -22.79
N PRO A 148 0.17 6.41 -21.61
CA PRO A 148 -0.41 6.85 -20.35
C PRO A 148 -0.85 8.31 -20.38
N ASP A 149 -2.13 8.50 -20.09
CA ASP A 149 -2.84 9.76 -20.07
C ASP A 149 -3.62 9.83 -18.75
N PRO A 150 -3.27 10.74 -17.81
CA PRO A 150 -3.93 10.87 -16.52
C PRO A 150 -5.43 11.15 -16.59
N GLU A 151 -5.94 11.64 -17.73
CA GLU A 151 -7.37 11.91 -17.93
C GLU A 151 -8.17 10.65 -18.34
N LYS A 152 -7.48 9.55 -18.62
CA LYS A 152 -8.07 8.28 -19.05
C LYS A 152 -7.86 7.18 -18.01
N GLN A 153 -8.58 6.08 -18.18
CA GLN A 153 -8.35 4.90 -17.38
C GLN A 153 -7.02 4.26 -17.77
N ILE A 154 -6.08 4.20 -16.83
CA ILE A 154 -4.77 3.59 -17.02
C ILE A 154 -4.78 2.18 -16.41
N TYR A 155 -4.27 1.22 -17.17
CA TYR A 155 -3.97 -0.13 -16.68
C TYR A 155 -2.46 -0.34 -16.64
N ASP A 156 -2.02 -1.05 -15.61
CA ASP A 156 -0.68 -1.57 -15.47
C ASP A 156 -0.65 -3.02 -15.93
N TYR A 157 0.32 -3.40 -16.75
CA TYR A 157 0.58 -4.77 -17.14
C TYR A 157 1.88 -5.23 -16.51
N ILE A 158 1.82 -6.01 -15.45
CA ILE A 158 3.01 -6.55 -14.77
C ILE A 158 3.28 -7.96 -15.27
N TYR A 159 4.43 -8.16 -15.91
CA TYR A 159 4.97 -9.46 -16.28
C TYR A 159 6.28 -9.72 -15.54
N ILE A 160 6.32 -10.80 -14.75
CA ILE A 160 7.52 -11.24 -14.03
C ILE A 160 7.82 -12.68 -14.40
N GLN A 161 9.01 -12.93 -14.92
CA GLN A 161 9.58 -14.27 -15.08
C GLN A 161 10.58 -14.53 -13.96
N PHE A 162 10.53 -15.72 -13.37
CA PHE A 162 11.42 -16.10 -12.27
C PHE A 162 11.80 -17.59 -12.34
N GLU A 163 12.88 -17.95 -11.67
CA GLU A 163 13.31 -19.34 -11.51
C GLU A 163 12.33 -20.13 -10.65
N SER A 164 11.95 -21.32 -11.11
CA SER A 164 11.00 -22.16 -10.37
C SER A 164 11.19 -23.63 -10.71
N ASP A 165 11.06 -24.48 -9.69
CA ASP A 165 10.98 -25.94 -9.83
C ASP A 165 9.65 -26.40 -10.48
N GLY A 166 8.67 -25.50 -10.57
CA GLY A 166 7.36 -25.76 -11.13
C GLY A 166 6.42 -26.56 -10.22
N SER A 167 6.68 -26.58 -8.90
CA SER A 167 5.79 -27.21 -7.91
C SER A 167 4.40 -26.55 -7.93
N PRO A 168 3.32 -27.29 -8.26
CA PRO A 168 1.97 -26.72 -8.34
C PRO A 168 1.49 -26.15 -7.00
N GLU A 169 1.85 -26.78 -5.89
CA GLU A 169 1.48 -26.35 -4.53
C GLU A 169 2.11 -25.00 -4.19
N LYS A 170 3.44 -24.87 -4.38
CA LYS A 170 4.16 -23.62 -4.15
C LYS A 170 3.67 -22.48 -5.04
N LEU A 171 3.35 -22.79 -6.30
CA LEU A 171 2.79 -21.81 -7.23
C LEU A 171 1.40 -21.35 -6.76
N LYS A 172 0.51 -22.27 -6.36
CA LYS A 172 -0.82 -21.91 -5.84
C LYS A 172 -0.75 -21.05 -4.57
N GLU A 173 0.17 -21.37 -3.66
CA GLU A 173 0.43 -20.55 -2.48
C GLU A 173 0.93 -19.14 -2.85
N LEU A 174 1.82 -19.04 -3.84
CA LEU A 174 2.34 -17.77 -4.34
C LEU A 174 1.23 -16.95 -5.00
N GLU A 175 0.39 -17.56 -5.83
CA GLU A 175 -0.76 -16.91 -6.48
C GLU A 175 -1.75 -16.34 -5.45
N THR A 176 -2.01 -17.10 -4.37
CA THR A 176 -2.87 -16.66 -3.26
C THR A 176 -2.27 -15.47 -2.54
N ALA A 177 -0.95 -15.52 -2.26
CA ALA A 177 -0.23 -14.40 -1.66
C ALA A 177 -0.25 -13.15 -2.56
N ILE A 178 0.05 -13.30 -3.85
CA ILE A 178 0.02 -12.21 -4.84
C ILE A 178 -1.37 -11.58 -4.88
N SER A 179 -2.43 -12.39 -4.94
CA SER A 179 -3.82 -11.91 -4.95
C SER A 179 -4.14 -11.07 -3.72
N ARG A 180 -3.75 -11.52 -2.52
CA ARG A 180 -3.94 -10.78 -1.27
C ARG A 180 -3.17 -9.45 -1.27
N HIS A 181 -1.92 -9.45 -1.70
CA HIS A 181 -1.09 -8.24 -1.74
C HIS A 181 -1.60 -7.23 -2.78
N MET A 182 -1.99 -7.68 -3.97
CA MET A 182 -2.55 -6.82 -5.00
C MET A 182 -3.91 -6.27 -4.62
N LEU A 183 -4.75 -7.06 -3.94
CA LEU A 183 -6.00 -6.54 -3.37
C LEU A 183 -5.75 -5.44 -2.35
N ALA A 184 -4.74 -5.60 -1.47
CA ALA A 184 -4.37 -4.57 -0.51
C ALA A 184 -3.98 -3.25 -1.20
N VAL A 185 -3.18 -3.35 -2.27
CA VAL A 185 -2.77 -2.21 -3.11
C VAL A 185 -3.99 -1.51 -3.72
N GLN A 186 -4.90 -2.28 -4.33
CA GLN A 186 -6.10 -1.73 -4.99
C GLN A 186 -7.06 -1.10 -3.98
N CYS A 187 -7.37 -1.77 -2.87
CA CYS A 187 -8.22 -1.22 -1.80
C CYS A 187 -7.63 0.06 -1.22
N SER A 188 -6.34 0.05 -0.86
CA SER A 188 -5.65 1.23 -0.32
C SER A 188 -5.69 2.41 -1.29
N PHE A 189 -5.47 2.18 -2.58
CA PHE A 189 -5.46 3.26 -3.56
C PHE A 189 -6.86 3.80 -3.85
N LYS A 190 -7.84 2.89 -4.01
CA LYS A 190 -9.24 3.25 -4.25
C LYS A 190 -9.80 4.18 -3.18
N ASP A 191 -9.52 3.89 -1.91
CA ASP A 191 -10.05 4.66 -0.78
C ASP A 191 -9.13 5.79 -0.33
N GLN A 192 -8.04 6.07 -1.05
CA GLN A 192 -7.00 7.01 -0.61
C GLN A 192 -7.57 8.41 -0.32
N SER A 193 -8.44 8.93 -1.20
CA SER A 193 -9.08 10.24 -0.97
C SER A 193 -9.95 10.21 0.28
N SER A 194 -10.81 9.20 0.42
CA SER A 194 -11.69 9.02 1.58
C SER A 194 -10.93 8.90 2.90
N ILE A 195 -9.77 8.22 2.90
CA ILE A 195 -8.90 8.12 4.07
C ILE A 195 -8.33 9.50 4.45
N LEU A 196 -7.89 10.29 3.46
CA LEU A 196 -7.36 11.64 3.70
C LEU A 196 -8.44 12.65 4.11
N ASP A 197 -9.66 12.50 3.58
CA ASP A 197 -10.82 13.29 3.98
C ASP A 197 -11.20 12.98 5.43
N LYS A 198 -11.18 11.70 5.82
CA LYS A 198 -11.38 11.30 7.22
C LYS A 198 -10.29 11.85 8.13
N LEU A 199 -9.02 11.85 7.71
CA LEU A 199 -7.95 12.47 8.50
C LEU A 199 -8.23 13.96 8.73
N GLU A 200 -8.67 14.68 7.69
CA GLU A 200 -8.99 16.11 7.76
C GLU A 200 -10.20 16.38 8.67
N GLU A 201 -11.26 15.58 8.54
CA GLU A 201 -12.45 15.65 9.40
C GLU A 201 -12.06 15.47 10.88
N ILE A 202 -11.32 14.41 11.21
CA ILE A 202 -10.92 14.10 12.59
C ILE A 202 -9.94 15.15 13.12
N LYS A 203 -9.02 15.66 12.29
CA LYS A 203 -8.10 16.75 12.65
C LYS A 203 -8.85 18.01 13.10
N ASN A 204 -9.93 18.37 12.41
CA ASN A 204 -10.73 19.56 12.74
C ASN A 204 -11.58 19.36 14.01
N ARG A 205 -11.76 18.12 14.45
CA ARG A 205 -12.52 17.76 15.66
C ARG A 205 -11.64 17.51 16.88
N LEU A 206 -10.31 17.61 16.78
CA LEU A 206 -9.41 17.34 17.91
C LEU A 206 -9.68 18.24 19.12
N SER A 207 -10.20 19.46 18.92
CA SER A 207 -10.59 20.39 19.99
C SER A 207 -11.85 19.95 20.77
N GLU A 208 -12.61 18.97 20.29
CA GLU A 208 -13.76 18.40 21.00
C GLU A 208 -13.34 17.58 22.23
N GLN A 209 -12.07 17.18 22.33
CA GLN A 209 -11.54 16.47 23.48
C GLN A 209 -11.27 17.42 24.65
N GLN A 210 -12.04 17.26 25.73
CA GLN A 210 -12.01 18.16 26.89
C GLN A 210 -10.74 18.06 27.74
N ASN A 211 -10.03 16.93 27.67
CA ASN A 211 -8.86 16.65 28.53
C ASN A 211 -7.51 17.05 27.88
N LEU A 212 -7.54 17.91 26.86
CA LEU A 212 -6.34 18.35 26.14
C LEU A 212 -6.12 19.86 26.29
N SER A 213 -4.86 20.25 26.39
CA SER A 213 -4.49 21.67 26.30
C SER A 213 -4.60 22.16 24.85
N GLU A 214 -4.78 23.46 24.67
CA GLU A 214 -4.79 24.09 23.34
C GLU A 214 -3.47 23.82 22.58
N GLU A 215 -2.33 23.86 23.28
CA GLU A 215 -1.02 23.53 22.71
C GLU A 215 -0.95 22.08 22.20
N ASP A 216 -1.55 21.13 22.91
CA ASP A 216 -1.59 19.73 22.48
C ASP A 216 -2.48 19.55 21.25
N VAL A 217 -3.65 20.19 21.22
CA VAL A 217 -4.53 20.15 20.05
C VAL A 217 -3.79 20.68 18.81
N ILE A 218 -3.16 21.86 18.92
CA ILE A 218 -2.39 22.46 17.82
C ILE A 218 -1.27 21.53 17.36
N GLU A 219 -0.52 20.94 18.29
CA GLU A 219 0.59 20.05 17.97
C GLU A 219 0.14 18.79 17.21
N TRP A 220 -0.99 18.20 17.62
CA TRP A 220 -1.54 17.02 16.93
C TRP A 220 -2.15 17.37 15.57
N GLN A 221 -2.73 18.57 15.42
CA GLN A 221 -3.14 19.06 14.11
C GLN A 221 -1.94 19.23 13.17
N GLN A 222 -0.85 19.81 13.66
CA GLN A 222 0.41 19.93 12.91
C GLN A 222 0.99 18.57 12.54
N LEU A 223 0.89 17.57 13.42
CA LEU A 223 1.27 16.20 13.09
C LEU A 223 0.43 15.63 11.96
N CYS A 224 -0.90 15.77 12.00
CA CYS A 224 -1.78 15.31 10.93
C CYS A 224 -1.43 15.95 9.58
N ASP A 225 -1.18 17.27 9.57
CA ASP A 225 -0.74 18.00 8.37
C ASP A 225 0.62 17.52 7.89
N TRP A 226 1.57 17.29 8.81
CA TRP A 226 2.88 16.76 8.49
C TRP A 226 2.79 15.36 7.86
N LEU A 227 2.00 14.45 8.44
CA LEU A 227 1.80 13.10 7.92
C LEU A 227 1.19 13.14 6.50
N LYS A 228 0.17 13.98 6.30
CA LYS A 228 -0.51 14.20 5.00
C LYS A 228 0.42 14.81 3.94
N LYS A 229 1.38 15.63 4.34
CA LYS A 229 2.36 16.28 3.45
C LYS A 229 3.52 15.35 3.07
N ASP A 230 3.19 14.21 2.46
CA ASP A 230 4.14 13.24 1.90
C ASP A 230 5.11 12.62 2.93
N ASN A 231 4.82 12.66 4.23
CA ASN A 231 5.66 11.98 5.24
C ASN A 231 5.12 10.60 5.65
N PHE A 232 3.87 10.29 5.29
CA PHE A 232 3.21 9.04 5.63
C PHE A 232 2.39 8.51 4.46
N SER A 233 2.50 7.20 4.20
CA SER A 233 1.62 6.48 3.29
C SER A 233 0.49 5.85 4.08
N PHE A 234 -0.69 6.47 4.03
CA PHE A 234 -1.91 5.90 4.61
C PHE A 234 -2.41 4.74 3.76
N PHE A 235 -2.73 3.61 4.41
CA PHE A 235 -3.20 2.39 3.75
C PHE A 235 -4.61 1.98 4.15
N GLY A 236 -5.08 2.42 5.31
CA GLY A 236 -6.43 2.12 5.76
C GLY A 236 -6.87 2.98 6.92
N TYR A 237 -8.18 3.01 7.13
CA TYR A 237 -8.84 3.70 8.24
C TYR A 237 -10.00 2.85 8.75
N CYS A 238 -10.27 2.90 10.06
CA CYS A 238 -11.55 2.47 10.62
C CYS A 238 -11.84 3.18 11.95
N SER A 239 -13.05 3.01 12.47
CA SER A 239 -13.43 3.48 13.81
C SER A 239 -13.91 2.34 14.69
N PHE A 240 -13.53 2.38 15.97
CA PHE A 240 -14.03 1.47 17.00
C PHE A 240 -14.87 2.23 18.02
N SER A 241 -15.90 1.58 18.54
CA SER A 241 -16.62 2.05 19.71
C SER A 241 -16.48 1.08 20.88
N ARG A 242 -16.62 1.59 22.10
CA ARG A 242 -16.45 0.80 23.32
C ARG A 242 -17.82 0.39 23.84
N LYS A 243 -18.11 -0.91 23.88
CA LYS A 243 -19.35 -1.40 24.50
C LYS A 243 -19.30 -1.20 26.02
N LYS A 244 -20.35 -0.61 26.60
CA LYS A 244 -20.53 -0.42 28.06
C LYS A 244 -21.01 -1.70 28.81
N SER A 245 -20.88 -2.89 28.22
CA SER A 245 -21.34 -4.15 28.85
C SER A 245 -20.49 -4.53 30.06
N VAL A 246 -21.15 -5.00 31.13
CA VAL A 246 -20.62 -5.20 32.49
C VAL A 246 -19.60 -6.35 32.59
N SER A 247 -19.55 -7.26 31.61
CA SER A 247 -18.66 -8.43 31.68
C SER A 247 -17.48 -8.42 30.70
N ASP A 248 -17.48 -7.55 29.67
CA ASP A 248 -16.37 -7.39 28.73
C ASP A 248 -16.48 -6.02 28.03
N GLN A 249 -15.59 -5.08 28.37
CA GLN A 249 -15.50 -3.75 27.73
C GLN A 249 -14.83 -3.82 26.35
N ALA A 250 -15.29 -4.73 25.49
CA ALA A 250 -14.64 -5.00 24.21
C ALA A 250 -14.76 -3.79 23.24
N PHE A 251 -13.67 -3.54 22.51
CA PHE A 251 -13.69 -2.64 21.36
C PHE A 251 -14.34 -3.34 20.17
N GLU A 252 -15.27 -2.65 19.52
CA GLU A 252 -16.01 -3.18 18.39
C GLU A 252 -15.85 -2.28 17.17
N LEU A 253 -15.55 -2.90 16.04
CA LEU A 253 -15.41 -2.19 14.77
C LEU A 253 -16.78 -1.63 14.38
N GLN A 254 -16.87 -0.32 14.16
CA GLN A 254 -18.11 0.29 13.69
C GLN A 254 -18.41 -0.19 12.27
N LYS A 255 -19.66 -0.61 12.05
CA LYS A 255 -20.11 -1.12 10.75
C LYS A 255 -19.84 -0.11 9.64
N SER A 256 -19.29 -0.60 8.52
CA SER A 256 -19.01 0.20 7.32
C SER A 256 -18.08 1.40 7.54
N SER A 257 -17.28 1.40 8.62
CA SER A 257 -16.25 2.43 8.85
C SER A 257 -14.93 2.15 8.15
N GLY A 258 -14.69 0.89 7.77
CA GLY A 258 -13.45 0.40 7.22
C GLY A 258 -13.16 0.91 5.80
N LEU A 259 -11.95 1.43 5.60
CA LEU A 259 -11.42 1.91 4.33
C LEU A 259 -10.05 1.29 4.05
N GLY A 260 -9.71 1.12 2.78
CA GLY A 260 -8.41 0.60 2.34
C GLY A 260 -8.18 -0.83 2.82
N ILE A 261 -7.02 -1.09 3.44
CA ILE A 261 -6.71 -2.40 4.04
C ILE A 261 -7.57 -2.75 5.26
N LEU A 262 -8.48 -1.87 5.68
CA LEU A 262 -9.44 -2.12 6.75
C LEU A 262 -10.89 -2.17 6.23
N SER A 263 -11.09 -2.13 4.91
CA SER A 263 -12.41 -2.33 4.28
C SER A 263 -12.89 -3.78 4.43
N ASP A 264 -14.21 -3.98 4.45
CA ASP A 264 -14.83 -5.32 4.54
C ASP A 264 -14.30 -6.24 3.42
N THR A 265 -14.12 -5.71 2.20
CA THR A 265 -13.57 -6.44 1.06
C THR A 265 -12.18 -7.03 1.33
N TYR A 266 -11.31 -6.28 2.00
CA TYR A 266 -9.97 -6.77 2.34
C TYR A 266 -9.99 -7.66 3.58
N LEU A 267 -10.73 -7.28 4.62
CA LEU A 267 -10.81 -8.03 5.88
C LEU A 267 -11.40 -9.44 5.71
N ASP A 268 -12.35 -9.61 4.78
CA ASP A 268 -12.89 -10.93 4.43
C ASP A 268 -11.81 -11.86 3.86
N GLN A 269 -10.91 -11.32 3.01
CA GLN A 269 -9.77 -12.06 2.44
C GLN A 269 -8.64 -12.30 3.46
N ASP A 270 -8.49 -11.38 4.41
CA ASP A 270 -7.54 -11.47 5.52
C ASP A 270 -8.03 -12.41 6.63
N GLY A 271 -9.29 -12.86 6.59
CA GLY A 271 -9.90 -13.65 7.67
C GLY A 271 -10.03 -12.88 8.97
N ASN A 272 -10.22 -11.55 8.90
CA ASN A 272 -10.34 -10.63 10.04
C ASN A 272 -9.11 -10.58 10.97
N GLN A 273 -7.93 -11.01 10.54
CA GLN A 273 -6.74 -11.00 11.40
C GLN A 273 -6.36 -9.58 11.83
N MET A 274 -6.39 -8.61 10.90
CA MET A 274 -6.06 -7.21 11.21
C MET A 274 -7.01 -6.61 12.24
N SER A 275 -8.32 -6.85 12.13
CA SER A 275 -9.32 -6.28 13.05
C SER A 275 -9.16 -6.86 14.46
N GLU A 276 -8.87 -8.16 14.59
CA GLU A 276 -8.62 -8.79 15.89
C GLU A 276 -7.32 -8.29 16.55
N VAL A 277 -6.24 -8.11 15.78
CA VAL A 277 -5.00 -7.52 16.31
C VAL A 277 -5.23 -6.07 16.79
N LEU A 278 -6.03 -5.29 16.05
CA LEU A 278 -6.40 -3.93 16.47
C LEU A 278 -7.22 -3.94 17.76
N LYS A 279 -8.25 -4.79 17.87
CA LYS A 279 -9.06 -4.91 19.10
C LYS A 279 -8.18 -5.24 20.31
N ALA A 280 -7.28 -6.21 20.17
CA ALA A 280 -6.34 -6.59 21.23
C ALA A 280 -5.38 -5.43 21.59
N HIS A 281 -4.88 -4.70 20.59
CA HIS A 281 -4.01 -3.53 20.80
C HIS A 281 -4.74 -2.40 21.54
N LEU A 282 -5.97 -2.09 21.15
CA LEU A 282 -6.80 -1.09 21.81
C LEU A 282 -7.12 -1.49 23.25
N TRP A 283 -7.51 -2.75 23.47
CA TRP A 283 -7.74 -3.30 24.82
C TRP A 283 -6.52 -3.16 25.73
N ARG A 284 -5.32 -3.53 25.24
CA ARG A 284 -4.07 -3.39 26.01
C ARG A 284 -3.75 -1.93 26.37
N ASN A 285 -4.15 -0.99 25.53
CA ASN A 285 -3.88 0.44 25.71
C ASN A 285 -5.05 1.21 26.33
N GLN A 286 -6.12 0.54 26.79
CA GLN A 286 -7.35 1.19 27.26
C GLN A 286 -7.17 2.07 28.51
N GLN A 287 -6.07 1.90 29.25
CA GLN A 287 -5.71 2.69 30.43
C GLN A 287 -4.80 3.88 30.10
N SER A 288 -4.54 4.15 28.82
CA SER A 288 -3.78 5.33 28.39
C SER A 288 -4.48 6.59 28.89
N THR A 289 -3.74 7.45 29.59
CA THR A 289 -4.26 8.73 30.09
C THR A 289 -4.36 9.79 29.00
N PHE A 290 -3.64 9.60 27.90
CA PHE A 290 -3.64 10.52 26.75
C PHE A 290 -4.44 9.89 25.59
N PRO A 291 -5.40 10.63 24.98
CA PRO A 291 -6.36 10.09 24.02
C PRO A 291 -5.79 9.82 22.62
N PHE A 292 -4.61 10.37 22.29
CA PHE A 292 -4.00 10.23 20.96
C PHE A 292 -2.69 9.46 21.00
N LYS A 293 -2.39 8.72 19.95
CA LYS A 293 -1.15 7.92 19.89
C LYS A 293 -0.68 7.72 18.47
N LEU A 294 0.62 7.91 18.24
CA LEU A 294 1.31 7.46 17.03
C LEU A 294 2.27 6.35 17.43
N ASP A 295 1.87 5.10 17.21
CA ASP A 295 2.62 3.91 17.62
C ASP A 295 2.74 2.88 16.50
N ARG A 296 3.24 1.69 16.86
CA ARG A 296 3.41 0.56 15.95
C ARG A 296 2.49 -0.57 16.39
N VAL A 297 1.81 -1.19 15.43
CA VAL A 297 0.96 -2.36 15.67
C VAL A 297 1.61 -3.60 15.08
N ALA A 298 1.33 -4.78 15.66
CA ALA A 298 1.87 -6.06 15.20
C ALA A 298 1.14 -6.59 13.96
N ILE A 299 0.93 -5.70 12.98
CA ILE A 299 0.32 -6.01 11.69
C ILE A 299 1.39 -5.74 10.64
N THR A 300 1.87 -6.78 9.99
CA THR A 300 2.81 -6.62 8.87
C THR A 300 2.08 -6.00 7.69
N SER A 301 2.64 -4.92 7.14
CA SER A 301 2.03 -4.22 6.02
C SER A 301 1.91 -5.14 4.81
N PRO A 302 0.73 -5.25 4.19
CA PRO A 302 0.52 -6.07 3.01
C PRO A 302 0.94 -5.37 1.71
N LEU A 303 1.43 -4.13 1.76
CA LEU A 303 1.92 -3.43 0.58
C LEU A 303 3.16 -2.59 0.91
N LEU A 304 3.86 -2.17 -0.15
CA LEU A 304 5.05 -1.31 -0.15
C LEU A 304 6.28 -1.92 0.54
N ARG A 305 6.23 -2.19 1.85
CA ARG A 305 7.31 -2.83 2.63
C ARG A 305 6.70 -3.77 3.65
N PHE A 306 7.23 -4.98 3.80
CA PHE A 306 6.72 -5.96 4.78
C PHE A 306 7.32 -5.71 6.17
N GLU A 307 6.97 -4.56 6.73
CA GLU A 307 7.30 -4.17 8.09
C GLU A 307 6.01 -3.93 8.89
N ASN A 308 6.13 -3.91 10.22
CA ASN A 308 4.97 -3.65 11.08
C ASN A 308 4.43 -2.23 10.85
N LEU A 309 3.12 -2.13 10.65
CA LEU A 309 2.43 -0.89 10.39
C LEU A 309 2.53 0.08 11.57
N MET A 310 2.56 1.36 11.23
CA MET A 310 2.32 2.42 12.19
C MET A 310 0.83 2.72 12.27
N ARG A 311 0.38 3.04 13.48
CA ARG A 311 -0.99 3.41 13.80
C ARG A 311 -1.01 4.85 14.32
N LEU A 312 -1.84 5.68 13.69
CA LEU A 312 -2.32 6.93 14.28
C LEU A 312 -3.70 6.67 14.88
N GLY A 313 -3.78 6.67 16.20
CA GLY A 313 -5.00 6.52 16.98
C GLY A 313 -5.45 7.86 17.55
N LEU A 314 -6.70 8.23 17.31
CA LEU A 314 -7.31 9.48 17.78
C LEU A 314 -8.64 9.17 18.44
N GLN A 315 -8.70 9.22 19.77
CA GLN A 315 -9.94 9.03 20.52
C GLN A 315 -10.73 10.34 20.60
N LEU A 316 -11.95 10.36 20.08
CA LEU A 316 -12.83 11.53 20.07
C LEU A 316 -14.21 11.18 20.68
N PRO A 317 -14.97 12.17 21.18
CA PRO A 317 -16.34 11.89 21.58
C PRO A 317 -17.21 11.65 20.32
N SER A 318 -18.16 10.73 20.40
CA SER A 318 -19.23 10.61 19.41
C SER A 318 -20.10 11.87 19.47
N GLY A 319 -20.35 12.51 18.32
CA GLY A 319 -21.03 13.80 18.26
C GLY A 319 -22.39 13.80 18.97
N SER A 320 -22.52 14.71 19.95
CA SER A 320 -23.76 15.23 20.56
C SER A 320 -24.85 14.22 20.93
N SER A 321 -24.75 13.61 22.12
CA SER A 321 -25.94 13.34 22.95
C SER A 321 -25.87 14.19 24.23
N PRO A 322 -26.85 15.08 24.48
CA PRO A 322 -26.86 15.95 25.66
C PRO A 322 -27.09 15.25 27.00
N GLU A 323 -27.44 13.96 27.02
CA GLU A 323 -28.00 13.29 28.21
C GLU A 323 -27.15 12.13 28.75
N SER A 324 -25.96 11.86 28.21
CA SER A 324 -25.02 10.90 28.80
C SER A 324 -23.58 11.21 28.39
N ASP A 325 -22.62 10.76 29.21
CA ASP A 325 -21.18 10.85 28.90
C ASP A 325 -20.93 10.32 27.46
N PRO A 326 -20.50 11.19 26.53
CA PRO A 326 -20.47 10.87 25.10
C PRO A 326 -19.60 9.65 24.84
N GLU A 327 -20.13 8.69 24.10
CA GLU A 327 -19.41 7.47 23.75
C GLU A 327 -18.10 7.84 23.05
N GLN A 328 -16.97 7.39 23.59
CA GLN A 328 -15.68 7.61 22.96
C GLN A 328 -15.53 6.69 21.75
N VAL A 329 -15.15 7.29 20.62
CA VAL A 329 -14.87 6.60 19.36
C VAL A 329 -13.37 6.68 19.10
N GLU A 330 -12.77 5.53 18.86
CA GLU A 330 -11.36 5.41 18.53
C GLU A 330 -11.19 5.40 17.01
N HIS A 331 -10.62 6.46 16.46
CA HIS A 331 -10.29 6.56 15.04
C HIS A 331 -8.89 6.02 14.80
N VAL A 332 -8.76 5.01 13.93
CA VAL A 332 -7.50 4.30 13.66
C VAL A 332 -7.12 4.47 12.20
N PHE A 333 -5.97 5.08 11.95
CA PHE A 333 -5.33 5.13 10.64
C PHE A 333 -4.09 4.23 10.64
N LEU A 334 -3.93 3.42 9.59
CA LEU A 334 -2.77 2.56 9.41
C LEU A 334 -1.94 2.97 8.20
N GLY A 335 -0.63 2.80 8.31
CA GLY A 335 0.27 3.09 7.21
C GLY A 335 1.74 2.99 7.59
N LEU A 336 2.60 3.57 6.75
CA LEU A 336 4.05 3.58 6.94
C LEU A 336 4.62 4.97 6.72
N LEU A 337 5.68 5.32 7.48
CA LEU A 337 6.45 6.53 7.20
C LEU A 337 7.14 6.43 5.83
N ARG A 338 7.09 7.50 5.03
CA ARG A 338 7.78 7.55 3.74
C ARG A 338 9.26 7.86 3.94
N SER A 339 10.11 7.52 2.96
CA SER A 339 11.54 7.86 3.00
C SER A 339 11.77 9.38 3.06
N SER A 340 10.88 10.17 2.43
CA SER A 340 10.82 11.63 2.52
C SER A 340 10.75 12.15 3.96
N SER A 341 10.13 11.40 4.88
CA SER A 341 10.10 11.77 6.29
C SER A 341 11.50 11.90 6.87
N LEU A 342 12.46 11.07 6.43
CA LEU A 342 13.85 11.11 6.89
C LEU A 342 14.56 12.42 6.54
N ASN A 343 14.06 13.18 5.55
CA ASN A 343 14.66 14.43 5.12
C ASN A 343 14.28 15.62 6.02
N VAL A 344 13.20 15.50 6.81
CA VAL A 344 12.78 16.53 7.76
C VAL A 344 13.57 16.36 9.06
N LYS A 345 14.13 17.44 9.60
CA LYS A 345 14.88 17.37 10.86
C LYS A 345 13.97 16.97 12.02
N ASN A 346 14.50 16.18 12.96
CA ASN A 346 13.76 15.81 14.18
C ASN A 346 13.40 17.03 15.04
N THR A 347 14.22 18.08 15.00
CA THR A 347 13.94 19.38 15.64
C THR A 347 12.77 20.15 15.03
N GLU A 348 12.27 19.73 13.87
CA GLU A 348 11.15 20.38 13.15
C GLU A 348 9.93 19.46 13.02
N THR A 349 10.06 18.19 13.43
CA THR A 349 8.99 17.19 13.27
C THR A 349 8.02 17.26 14.45
N PRO A 350 6.69 17.44 14.23
CA PRO A 350 5.67 17.46 15.30
C PRO A 350 5.81 16.28 16.27
N LEU A 351 5.47 16.50 17.53
CA LEU A 351 5.70 15.69 18.72
C LEU A 351 7.18 15.49 19.08
N ILE A 352 8.03 15.21 18.09
CA ILE A 352 9.47 14.95 18.31
C ILE A 352 10.16 16.24 18.77
N HIS A 353 9.89 17.38 18.11
CA HIS A 353 10.51 18.66 18.48
C HIS A 353 10.15 19.09 19.90
N ARG A 354 8.90 18.87 20.35
CA ARG A 354 8.48 19.15 21.74
C ARG A 354 9.22 18.27 22.74
N LYS A 355 9.39 16.98 22.46
CA LYS A 355 10.18 16.07 23.31
C LYS A 355 11.63 16.55 23.42
N MET A 356 12.25 16.90 22.29
CA MET A 356 13.62 17.42 22.27
C MET A 356 13.73 18.75 23.03
N LYS A 357 12.79 19.67 22.84
CA LYS A 357 12.73 20.97 23.55
C LYS A 357 12.65 20.77 25.07
N SER A 358 11.81 19.84 25.53
CA SER A 358 11.72 19.48 26.95
C SER A 358 13.06 18.99 27.51
N ILE A 359 13.77 18.13 26.78
CA ILE A 359 15.10 17.63 27.16
C ILE A 359 16.12 18.77 27.24
N PHE A 360 16.14 19.66 26.25
CA PHE A 360 17.04 20.82 26.24
C PHE A 360 16.79 21.76 27.42
N GLN A 361 15.52 22.02 27.75
CA GLN A 361 15.14 22.83 28.90
C GLN A 361 15.53 22.15 30.22
N ASN A 362 15.25 20.86 30.37
CA ASN A 362 15.59 20.07 31.56
C ASN A 362 17.10 20.07 31.84
N LYS A 363 17.91 19.84 30.80
CA LYS A 363 19.38 19.81 30.87
C LYS A 363 20.04 21.19 30.76
N ARG A 364 19.27 22.27 30.63
CA ARG A 364 19.75 23.65 30.47
C ARG A 364 20.73 23.80 29.30
N MET A 365 20.51 23.07 28.22
CA MET A 365 21.35 23.11 27.02
C MET A 365 21.03 24.37 26.21
N LEU A 366 22.05 25.20 25.97
CA LEU A 366 21.91 26.36 25.11
C LEU A 366 21.94 25.94 23.63
N PRO A 367 21.13 26.56 22.75
CA PRO A 367 21.24 26.33 21.31
C PRO A 367 22.68 26.50 20.82
N ASN A 368 23.13 25.59 19.96
CA ASN A 368 24.50 25.54 19.41
C ASN A 368 25.63 25.25 20.42
N SER A 369 25.32 24.95 21.69
CA SER A 369 26.32 24.38 22.61
C SER A 369 26.76 22.98 22.18
N TYR A 370 27.89 22.50 22.70
CA TYR A 370 28.41 21.16 22.40
C TYR A 370 27.34 20.09 22.71
N ASP A 371 26.84 20.04 23.94
CA ASP A 371 25.84 19.05 24.36
C ASP A 371 24.54 19.14 23.55
N TYR A 372 24.10 20.35 23.19
CA TYR A 372 22.96 20.54 22.30
C TYR A 372 23.19 19.89 20.93
N ASN A 373 24.35 20.16 20.31
CA ASN A 373 24.70 19.62 19.00
C ASN A 373 24.90 18.10 19.04
N GLU A 374 25.45 17.56 20.13
CA GLU A 374 25.55 16.13 20.36
C GLU A 374 24.17 15.48 20.36
N VAL A 375 23.23 15.98 21.17
CA VAL A 375 21.85 15.45 21.23
C VAL A 375 21.15 15.57 19.87
N VAL A 376 21.30 16.70 19.17
CA VAL A 376 20.74 16.88 17.82
C VAL A 376 21.31 15.86 16.84
N ARG A 377 22.63 15.61 16.86
CA ARG A 377 23.27 14.61 15.99
C ARG A 377 22.77 13.20 16.29
N ILE A 378 22.72 12.84 17.57
CA ILE A 378 22.30 11.52 18.05
C ILE A 378 20.85 11.27 17.65
N PHE A 379 19.94 12.16 18.06
CA PHE A 379 18.54 12.02 17.70
C PHE A 379 18.33 12.17 16.20
N GLY A 380 19.17 12.90 15.47
CA GLY A 380 19.16 12.93 14.01
C GLY A 380 19.42 11.57 13.35
N ALA A 381 20.20 10.70 13.99
CA ALA A 381 20.43 9.33 13.55
C ALA A 381 19.39 8.33 14.08
N THR A 382 18.65 8.67 15.15
CA THR A 382 17.58 7.82 15.68
C THR A 382 16.37 7.80 14.74
N PRO A 383 15.87 6.61 14.35
CA PRO A 383 14.67 6.51 13.52
C PRO A 383 13.46 7.22 14.14
N LYS A 384 12.73 8.00 13.34
CA LYS A 384 11.57 8.79 13.82
C LYS A 384 10.51 7.96 14.52
N PHE A 385 10.24 6.75 14.03
CA PHE A 385 9.22 5.89 14.65
C PHE A 385 9.56 5.51 16.10
N GLU A 386 10.84 5.39 16.45
CA GLU A 386 11.26 5.21 17.85
C GLU A 386 11.06 6.50 18.64
N MET A 387 11.45 7.65 18.07
CA MET A 387 11.22 8.97 18.70
C MET A 387 9.74 9.26 18.96
N PHE A 388 8.84 8.86 18.07
CA PHE A 388 7.39 9.00 18.26
C PHE A 388 6.87 8.13 19.42
N ARG A 389 7.36 6.90 19.53
CA ARG A 389 6.90 5.91 20.50
C ARG A 389 7.49 6.12 21.91
N SER A 390 8.69 6.67 22.02
CA SER A 390 9.36 6.90 23.29
C SER A 390 8.75 8.06 24.08
N THR A 391 8.71 7.95 25.40
CA THR A 391 8.31 9.06 26.27
C THR A 391 9.43 10.11 26.38
N PRO A 392 9.12 11.36 26.79
CA PRO A 392 10.17 12.35 27.10
C PRO A 392 11.22 11.82 28.10
N ASP A 393 10.78 11.10 29.13
CA ASP A 393 11.68 10.55 30.16
C ASP A 393 12.59 9.45 29.61
N GLU A 394 12.08 8.57 28.74
CA GLU A 394 12.89 7.55 28.08
C GLU A 394 13.97 8.17 27.18
N LEU A 395 13.62 9.23 26.44
CA LEU A 395 14.57 9.97 25.62
C LEU A 395 15.58 10.76 26.48
N LEU A 396 15.15 11.30 27.61
CA LEU A 396 16.03 11.97 28.57
C LEU A 396 17.05 10.98 29.15
N GLN A 397 16.59 9.79 29.57
CA GLN A 397 17.47 8.74 30.06
C GLN A 397 18.48 8.32 28.99
N MET A 398 18.06 8.21 27.72
CA MET A 398 18.96 7.92 26.62
C MET A 398 20.07 8.98 26.49
N VAL A 399 19.73 10.25 26.66
CA VAL A 399 20.70 11.35 26.62
C VAL A 399 21.67 11.28 27.81
N GLU A 400 21.19 11.00 29.01
CA GLU A 400 22.03 10.81 30.21
C GLU A 400 23.00 9.65 30.06
N ASP A 401 22.47 8.51 29.62
CA ASP A 401 23.21 7.29 29.35
C ASP A 401 24.34 7.55 28.34
N MET A 402 24.05 8.29 27.27
CA MET A 402 25.05 8.62 26.26
C MET A 402 26.13 9.58 26.76
N PHE A 403 25.77 10.61 27.54
CA PHE A 403 26.78 11.51 28.12
C PHE A 403 27.62 10.84 29.21
N SER A 404 27.16 9.73 29.80
CA SER A 404 27.96 8.93 30.73
C SER A 404 29.12 8.18 30.07
N VAL A 405 29.13 8.09 28.73
CA VAL A 405 30.23 7.47 27.97
C VAL A 405 31.43 8.42 27.95
N HIS A 406 32.27 8.32 28.99
CA HIS A 406 33.49 9.10 29.12
C HIS A 406 34.73 8.40 28.53
N ASP A 407 34.66 7.09 28.28
CA ASP A 407 35.77 6.31 27.70
C ASP A 407 35.48 5.96 26.23
N PRO A 408 36.13 6.63 25.25
CA PRO A 408 35.89 6.39 23.84
C PRO A 408 36.33 5.00 23.36
N ASN A 409 37.07 4.24 24.17
CA ASN A 409 37.52 2.88 23.82
C ASN A 409 36.57 1.78 24.30
N ARG A 410 35.51 2.13 25.05
CA ARG A 410 34.52 1.17 25.54
C ARG A 410 33.25 1.19 24.71
N ILE A 411 32.81 0.01 24.29
CA ILE A 411 31.52 -0.16 23.63
C ILE A 411 30.43 -0.17 24.71
N HIS A 412 29.53 0.81 24.63
CA HIS A 412 28.34 0.87 25.47
C HIS A 412 27.10 0.52 24.64
N CYS A 413 26.21 -0.31 25.20
CA CYS A 413 24.95 -0.69 24.57
C CYS A 413 23.80 -0.23 25.46
N PHE A 414 22.94 0.63 24.93
CA PHE A 414 21.77 1.16 25.63
C PHE A 414 20.51 0.57 25.01
N ARG A 415 19.58 0.11 25.86
CA ARG A 415 18.32 -0.47 25.42
C ARG A 415 17.17 0.48 25.72
N ILE A 416 16.52 0.97 24.67
CA ILE A 416 15.26 1.71 24.82
C ILE A 416 14.18 0.69 25.22
N LYS A 417 13.73 0.73 26.48
CA LYS A 417 12.65 -0.12 27.00
C LYS A 417 11.31 0.41 26.52
N THR A 418 10.96 0.18 25.26
CA THR A 418 9.63 0.54 24.79
C THR A 418 8.58 -0.47 25.27
N LYS A 419 7.58 0.01 26.03
CA LYS A 419 6.45 -0.80 26.55
C LYS A 419 5.51 -1.33 25.46
#